data_AF-A0A060CFT6-F1
#
_entry.id   AF-A0A060CFT6-F1
#
_cell.length_a   1.000
_cell.length_b   1.000
_cell.length_c   1.000
_cell.angle_alpha   90.00
_cell.angle_beta   90.00
_cell.angle_gamma   90.00
#
_symmetry.space_group_name_H-M   'P 1'
#
loop_
_entity.id
_entity.type
_entity.pdbx_description
1 polymer ?
#
loop_
_entity_poly.entity_id
_entity_poly.type
_entity_poly.pdbx_seq_one_letter_code
_entity_poly.pdbx_strand_id
1 'polypeptide(L)'
;ARQIIARRGGEVIWDTGRESTSQMTAVPWAGAPLGSRDRVEWQVRLWDQDGHPGDWSTASFEIGLTRPEDWTATWITGDYDPSRWRRYPVDHFRTRFWCPPAGRARLYITSLGLYRAVLNGKRVGDFLLAPGFTDYHVRLQYQTYDVTDLLTPGDNVLEVELADGWYRGSIGAMGVRNVYGTRT
;
A
#
# COMPACT_ATOMS: atom_id res chain seq x y z
N ALA A 1 14.69 -30.83 -4.24
CA ALA A 1 15.12 -29.73 -5.15
C ALA A 1 13.94 -28.79 -5.39
N ARG A 2 14.17 -27.54 -5.79
CA ARG A 2 13.11 -26.58 -6.13
C ARG A 2 13.43 -25.81 -7.40
N GLN A 3 12.40 -25.22 -8.02
CA GLN A 3 12.54 -24.25 -9.10
C GLN A 3 11.51 -23.15 -8.91
N ILE A 4 11.95 -21.90 -9.01
CA ILE A 4 11.09 -20.72 -8.99
C ILE A 4 11.19 -20.04 -10.37
N ILE A 5 10.05 -19.69 -10.95
CA ILE A 5 9.96 -18.89 -12.17
C ILE A 5 9.08 -17.69 -11.90
N ALA A 6 9.57 -16.47 -12.15
CA ALA A 6 8.82 -15.24 -12.04
C ALA A 6 8.71 -14.52 -13.39
N ARG A 7 7.54 -13.93 -13.65
CA ARG A 7 7.19 -13.25 -14.90
C ARG A 7 6.59 -11.87 -14.64
N ARG A 8 6.89 -10.92 -15.53
CA ARG A 8 6.27 -9.59 -15.59
C ARG A 8 5.74 -9.38 -16.99
N GLY A 9 4.43 -9.17 -17.13
CA GLY A 9 3.80 -9.02 -18.46
C GLY A 9 4.00 -10.23 -19.38
N GLY A 10 4.15 -11.44 -18.82
CA GLY A 10 4.42 -12.68 -19.56
C GLY A 10 5.91 -12.96 -19.82
N GLU A 11 6.80 -11.98 -19.69
CA GLU A 11 8.25 -12.15 -19.85
C GLU A 11 8.86 -12.78 -18.59
N VAL A 12 9.73 -13.77 -18.76
CA VAL A 12 10.48 -14.39 -17.64
C VAL A 12 11.57 -13.42 -17.16
N ILE A 13 11.44 -12.95 -15.93
CA ILE A 13 12.39 -12.03 -15.29
C ILE A 13 13.25 -12.69 -14.22
N TRP A 14 12.93 -13.92 -13.84
CA TRP A 14 13.71 -14.76 -12.94
C TRP A 14 13.37 -16.23 -13.17
N ASP A 15 14.38 -17.07 -13.32
CA ASP A 15 14.25 -18.53 -13.28
C ASP A 15 15.47 -19.08 -12.55
N THR A 16 15.26 -19.81 -11.46
CA THR A 16 16.36 -20.43 -10.71
C THR A 16 16.92 -21.68 -11.37
N GLY A 17 16.20 -22.23 -12.37
CA GLY A 17 16.39 -23.61 -12.78
C GLY A 17 16.08 -24.59 -11.64
N ARG A 18 16.36 -25.88 -11.86
CA ARG A 18 16.28 -26.89 -10.80
C ARG A 18 17.47 -26.74 -9.86
N GLU A 19 17.22 -26.27 -8.65
CA GLU A 19 18.23 -26.11 -7.60
C GLU A 19 18.16 -27.25 -6.59
N SER A 20 19.27 -27.95 -6.39
CA SER A 20 19.45 -28.93 -5.31
C SER A 20 19.68 -28.21 -3.97
N THR A 21 18.59 -27.78 -3.34
CA THR A 21 18.60 -27.06 -2.06
C THR A 21 17.49 -27.55 -1.12
N SER A 22 17.72 -27.38 0.18
CA SER A 22 16.71 -27.53 1.25
C SER A 22 16.13 -26.19 1.71
N GLN A 23 16.60 -25.04 1.19
CA GLN A 23 16.07 -23.73 1.54
C GLN A 23 14.70 -23.50 0.87
N MET A 24 13.65 -23.42 1.68
CA MET A 24 12.26 -23.24 1.23
C MET A 24 11.65 -21.89 1.60
N THR A 25 12.33 -21.09 2.41
CA THR A 25 11.82 -19.82 2.94
C THR A 25 12.84 -18.71 2.75
N ALA A 26 12.36 -17.48 2.61
CA ALA A 26 13.19 -16.27 2.51
C ALA A 26 14.31 -16.41 1.45
N VAL A 27 13.98 -17.00 0.30
CA VAL A 27 14.89 -17.06 -0.85
C VAL A 27 15.05 -15.64 -1.41
N PRO A 28 16.26 -15.07 -1.44
CA PRO A 28 16.47 -13.72 -1.94
C PRO A 28 16.08 -13.59 -3.42
N TRP A 29 15.49 -12.46 -3.78
CA TRP A 29 15.24 -12.13 -5.19
C TRP A 29 16.56 -12.00 -5.95
N ALA A 30 16.72 -12.77 -7.02
CA ALA A 30 17.89 -12.72 -7.91
C ALA A 30 17.47 -12.49 -9.38
N GLY A 31 16.25 -12.00 -9.60
CA GLY A 31 15.73 -11.64 -10.91
C GLY A 31 16.12 -10.24 -11.36
N ALA A 32 15.56 -9.83 -12.50
CA ALA A 32 15.69 -8.45 -12.98
C ALA A 32 15.21 -7.44 -11.91
N PRO A 33 15.80 -6.22 -11.85
CA PRO A 33 15.34 -5.18 -10.93
C PRO A 33 13.86 -4.86 -11.12
N LEU A 34 13.15 -4.70 -10.00
CA LEU A 34 11.74 -4.35 -9.99
C LEU A 34 11.58 -2.85 -9.69
N GLY A 35 10.67 -2.21 -10.43
CA GLY A 35 10.30 -0.82 -10.27
C GLY A 35 8.96 -0.64 -9.56
N SER A 36 8.61 0.61 -9.29
CA SER A 36 7.32 0.95 -8.74
C SER A 36 6.18 0.47 -9.62
N ARG A 37 5.14 -0.10 -9.00
CA ARG A 37 3.93 -0.60 -9.67
C ARG A 37 4.14 -1.86 -10.52
N ASP A 38 5.33 -2.47 -10.48
CA ASP A 38 5.56 -3.75 -11.14
C ASP A 38 4.70 -4.84 -10.50
N ARG A 39 3.92 -5.56 -11.32
CA ARG A 39 3.23 -6.78 -10.91
C ARG A 39 3.96 -8.00 -11.44
N VAL A 40 4.25 -8.93 -10.54
CA VAL A 40 4.99 -10.15 -10.82
C VAL A 40 4.11 -11.35 -10.53
N GLU A 41 3.97 -12.22 -11.52
CA GLU A 41 3.38 -13.54 -11.39
C GLU A 41 4.50 -14.55 -11.23
N TRP A 42 4.45 -15.40 -10.22
CA TRP A 42 5.50 -16.38 -9.98
C TRP A 42 4.93 -17.76 -9.69
N GLN A 43 5.75 -18.76 -9.94
CA GLN A 43 5.43 -20.15 -9.71
C GLN A 43 6.60 -20.89 -9.11
N VAL A 44 6.31 -21.91 -8.31
CA VAL A 44 7.29 -22.79 -7.69
C VAL A 44 6.86 -24.24 -7.83
N ARG A 45 7.83 -25.12 -8.04
CA ARG A 45 7.64 -26.58 -7.93
C ARG A 45 8.79 -27.21 -7.17
N LEU A 46 8.52 -28.38 -6.62
CA LEU A 46 9.49 -29.19 -5.87
C LEU A 46 9.76 -30.51 -6.60
N TRP A 47 10.85 -31.16 -6.24
CA TRP A 47 11.12 -32.55 -6.59
C TRP A 47 11.17 -33.39 -5.32
N ASP A 48 10.57 -34.57 -5.38
CA ASP A 48 10.61 -35.56 -4.31
C ASP A 48 12.00 -36.23 -4.19
N GLN A 49 12.11 -37.17 -3.25
CA GLN A 49 13.35 -37.93 -3.01
C GLN A 49 13.77 -38.82 -4.19
N ASP A 50 12.82 -39.24 -5.02
CA ASP A 50 13.05 -40.12 -6.17
C ASP A 50 13.36 -39.32 -7.45
N GLY A 51 13.33 -37.98 -7.35
CA GLY A 51 13.63 -37.08 -8.45
C GLY A 51 12.46 -36.81 -9.39
N HIS A 52 11.22 -37.12 -8.98
CA HIS A 52 10.02 -36.76 -9.73
C HIS A 52 9.62 -35.31 -9.43
N PRO A 53 9.29 -34.51 -10.46
CA PRO A 53 8.76 -33.17 -10.27
C PRO A 53 7.31 -33.23 -9.77
N GLY A 54 7.00 -32.44 -8.74
CA GLY A 54 5.62 -32.13 -8.36
C GLY A 54 5.00 -31.04 -9.24
N ASP A 55 3.73 -30.76 -8.97
CA ASP A 55 2.96 -29.73 -9.66
C ASP A 55 3.48 -28.31 -9.39
N TRP A 56 3.18 -27.40 -10.33
CA TRP A 56 3.43 -25.98 -10.14
C TRP A 56 2.38 -25.37 -9.20
N SER A 57 2.86 -24.64 -8.19
CA SER A 57 2.05 -23.70 -7.41
C SER A 57 2.30 -22.28 -7.92
N THR A 58 1.24 -21.48 -8.10
CA THR A 58 1.32 -20.13 -8.66
C THR A 58 0.81 -19.07 -7.68
N ALA A 59 1.42 -17.89 -7.68
CA ALA A 59 0.96 -16.71 -6.93
C ALA A 59 1.40 -15.42 -7.63
N SER A 60 1.01 -14.26 -7.10
CA SER A 60 1.47 -12.96 -7.61
C SER A 60 1.72 -11.96 -6.49
N PHE A 61 2.58 -10.99 -6.74
CA PHE A 61 2.77 -9.82 -5.88
C PHE A 61 2.89 -8.56 -6.74
N GLU A 62 2.71 -7.40 -6.13
CA GLU A 62 2.82 -6.10 -6.78
C GLU A 62 3.68 -5.17 -5.92
N ILE A 63 4.58 -4.43 -6.57
CA ILE A 63 5.47 -3.48 -5.92
C ILE A 63 4.74 -2.15 -5.75
N GLY A 64 4.80 -1.58 -4.54
CA GLY A 64 4.28 -0.25 -4.27
C GLY A 64 5.09 0.87 -4.96
N LEU A 65 4.98 2.08 -4.44
CA LEU A 65 5.88 3.19 -4.78
C LEU A 65 7.19 3.02 -4.01
N THR A 66 8.30 2.95 -4.74
CA THR A 66 9.64 2.64 -4.20
C THR A 66 10.50 3.88 -4.00
N ARG A 67 10.15 5.00 -4.65
CA ARG A 67 10.88 6.26 -4.56
C ARG A 67 9.95 7.43 -4.23
N PRO A 68 10.45 8.47 -3.52
CA PRO A 68 9.69 9.70 -3.30
C PRO A 68 9.16 10.32 -4.59
N GLU A 69 9.95 10.30 -5.67
CA GLU A 69 9.59 10.89 -6.97
C GLU A 69 8.43 10.18 -7.69
N ASP A 70 8.06 8.97 -7.25
CA ASP A 70 6.87 8.28 -7.78
C ASP A 70 5.56 8.90 -7.31
N TRP A 71 5.62 9.74 -6.27
CA TRP A 71 4.50 10.53 -5.79
C TRP A 71 4.41 11.84 -6.56
N THR A 72 3.24 12.07 -7.17
CA THR A 72 2.86 13.37 -7.75
C THR A 72 1.86 14.12 -6.88
N ALA A 73 1.38 13.48 -5.81
CA ALA A 73 0.47 14.09 -4.84
C ALA A 73 1.20 15.08 -3.92
N THR A 74 0.45 16.03 -3.38
CA THR A 74 0.93 16.99 -2.38
C THR A 74 0.19 16.81 -1.07
N TRP A 75 0.82 17.22 0.03
CA TRP A 75 0.17 17.27 1.34
C TRP A 75 -0.95 18.30 1.33
N ILE A 76 -2.11 17.90 1.83
CA ILE A 76 -3.28 18.75 2.05
C ILE A 76 -3.68 18.67 3.53
N THR A 77 -4.37 19.70 4.00
CA THR A 77 -4.67 19.90 5.43
C THR A 77 -5.88 20.81 5.54
N GLY A 78 -6.55 20.81 6.71
CA GLY A 78 -7.66 21.71 6.97
C GLY A 78 -7.26 23.18 6.86
N ASP A 79 -8.21 24.01 6.42
CA ASP A 79 -8.06 25.46 6.29
C ASP A 79 -8.34 26.18 7.62
N TYR A 80 -7.55 25.84 8.64
CA TYR A 80 -7.60 26.47 9.96
C TYR A 80 -6.26 26.28 10.68
N ASP A 81 -6.01 27.12 11.69
CA ASP A 81 -4.86 26.96 12.59
C ASP A 81 -5.27 26.15 13.84
N PRO A 82 -4.71 24.94 14.04
CA PRO A 82 -5.09 24.09 15.16
C PRO A 82 -4.50 24.52 16.49
N SER A 83 -5.37 24.71 17.49
CA SER A 83 -4.99 24.94 18.87
C SER A 83 -4.80 23.64 19.65
N ARG A 84 -3.66 23.51 20.34
CA ARG A 84 -3.36 22.37 21.23
C ARG A 84 -4.38 22.18 22.37
N TRP A 85 -5.15 23.21 22.69
CA TRP A 85 -6.14 23.20 23.77
C TRP A 85 -7.54 22.81 23.31
N ARG A 86 -7.76 22.68 21.99
CA ARG A 86 -9.05 22.33 21.40
C ARG A 86 -9.00 20.96 20.74
N ARG A 87 -10.08 20.18 20.86
CA ARG A 87 -10.28 18.98 20.04
C ARG A 87 -11.05 19.38 18.78
N TYR A 88 -10.55 18.93 17.64
CA TYR A 88 -11.19 19.17 16.36
C TYR A 88 -11.96 17.91 15.95
N PRO A 89 -13.10 18.08 15.25
CA PRO A 89 -13.73 16.95 14.58
C PRO A 89 -12.80 16.42 13.49
N VAL A 90 -13.18 15.29 12.91
CA VAL A 90 -12.54 14.74 11.71
C VAL A 90 -12.69 15.71 10.56
N ASP A 91 -11.59 15.99 9.86
CA ASP A 91 -11.62 16.76 8.62
C ASP A 91 -12.12 15.87 7.48
N HIS A 92 -12.97 16.40 6.61
CA HIS A 92 -13.55 15.67 5.49
C HIS A 92 -13.15 16.32 4.16
N PHE A 93 -12.21 15.68 3.45
CA PHE A 93 -11.76 16.09 2.14
C PHE A 93 -12.59 15.40 1.06
N ARG A 94 -12.93 16.14 0.01
CA ARG A 94 -13.68 15.60 -1.12
C ARG A 94 -13.14 16.17 -2.43
N THR A 95 -12.97 15.30 -3.41
CA THR A 95 -12.66 15.70 -4.77
C THR A 95 -13.51 14.94 -5.77
N ARG A 96 -13.69 15.54 -6.96
CA ARG A 96 -14.32 14.90 -8.11
C ARG A 96 -13.31 14.84 -9.24
N PHE A 97 -13.30 13.73 -9.97
CA PHE A 97 -12.43 13.55 -11.10
C PHE A 97 -13.09 12.68 -12.16
N TRP A 98 -12.72 12.91 -13.40
CA TRP A 98 -13.15 12.08 -14.52
C TRP A 98 -12.13 10.98 -14.80
N CYS A 99 -12.58 9.78 -15.12
CA CYS A 99 -11.72 8.66 -15.52
C CYS A 99 -12.31 7.92 -16.73
N PRO A 100 -11.51 7.59 -17.76
CA PRO A 100 -11.97 6.70 -18.83
C PRO A 100 -12.14 5.27 -18.29
N PRO A 101 -12.71 4.33 -19.06
CA PRO A 101 -12.65 2.91 -18.71
C PRO A 101 -11.21 2.48 -18.38
N ALA A 102 -10.98 2.02 -17.15
CA ALA A 102 -9.67 1.62 -16.66
C ALA A 102 -9.64 0.11 -16.45
N GLY A 103 -8.57 -0.55 -16.92
CA GLY A 103 -8.40 -1.99 -16.71
C GLY A 103 -7.95 -2.37 -15.30
N ARG A 104 -7.18 -1.50 -14.64
CA ARG A 104 -6.71 -1.64 -13.25
C ARG A 104 -6.54 -0.26 -12.63
N ALA A 105 -6.82 -0.14 -11.34
CA ALA A 105 -6.60 1.07 -10.58
C ALA A 105 -6.05 0.78 -9.18
N ARG A 106 -5.22 1.70 -8.69
CA ARG A 106 -4.62 1.65 -7.35
C ARG A 106 -4.82 2.97 -6.64
N LEU A 107 -5.16 2.91 -5.36
CA LEU A 107 -5.04 4.06 -4.45
C LEU A 107 -3.82 3.87 -3.57
N TYR A 108 -2.85 4.79 -3.69
CA TYR A 108 -1.73 4.93 -2.77
C TYR A 108 -2.04 6.10 -1.83
N ILE A 109 -2.12 5.86 -0.53
CA ILE A 109 -2.57 6.87 0.43
C ILE A 109 -1.91 6.70 1.79
N THR A 110 -1.68 7.82 2.47
CA THR A 110 -1.21 7.90 3.85
C THR A 110 -1.75 9.19 4.49
N SER A 111 -1.49 9.38 5.78
CA SER A 111 -1.80 10.61 6.51
C SER A 111 -0.84 10.83 7.68
N LEU A 112 -0.60 12.09 8.02
CA LEU A 112 -0.10 12.47 9.34
C LEU A 112 -1.28 12.50 10.30
N GLY A 113 -1.60 11.36 10.92
CA GLY A 113 -2.84 11.16 11.67
C GLY A 113 -3.44 9.81 11.31
N LEU A 114 -4.76 9.72 11.23
CA LEU A 114 -5.46 8.55 10.72
C LEU A 114 -6.37 8.95 9.58
N TYR A 115 -6.53 8.09 8.57
CA TYR A 115 -7.49 8.32 7.51
C TYR A 115 -8.47 7.17 7.31
N ARG A 116 -9.60 7.50 6.69
CA ARG A 116 -10.52 6.57 6.06
C ARG A 116 -10.92 7.12 4.69
N ALA A 117 -10.75 6.31 3.65
CA ALA A 117 -11.10 6.67 2.28
C ALA A 117 -12.41 6.00 1.83
N VAL A 118 -13.18 6.73 1.04
CA VAL A 118 -14.42 6.29 0.40
C VAL A 118 -14.36 6.72 -1.06
N LEU A 119 -14.58 5.78 -1.97
CA LEU A 119 -14.62 6.04 -3.42
C LEU A 119 -16.01 5.66 -3.93
N ASN A 120 -16.70 6.62 -4.54
CA ASN A 120 -18.07 6.46 -5.05
C ASN A 120 -19.04 5.88 -4.00
N GLY A 121 -18.95 6.38 -2.76
CA GLY A 121 -19.78 5.94 -1.64
C GLY A 121 -19.41 4.58 -1.03
N LYS A 122 -18.39 3.88 -1.56
CA LYS A 122 -17.90 2.61 -1.03
C LYS A 122 -16.59 2.80 -0.29
N ARG A 123 -16.45 2.22 0.89
CA ARG A 123 -15.20 2.26 1.67
C ARG A 123 -14.07 1.60 0.87
N VAL A 124 -12.91 2.25 0.85
CA VAL A 124 -11.68 1.69 0.26
C VAL A 124 -10.96 0.85 1.32
N GLY A 125 -10.82 -0.46 1.05
CA GLY A 125 -10.20 -1.42 1.97
C GLY A 125 -10.92 -1.56 3.32
N ASP A 126 -10.31 -2.34 4.21
CA ASP A 126 -10.85 -2.68 5.53
C ASP A 126 -9.94 -2.25 6.70
N PHE A 127 -8.71 -1.79 6.41
CA PHE A 127 -7.78 -1.29 7.42
C PHE A 127 -8.44 -0.22 8.31
N LEU A 128 -8.36 -0.46 9.61
CA LEU A 128 -8.77 0.46 10.66
C LEU A 128 -7.54 1.19 11.17
N LEU A 129 -7.71 2.47 11.52
CA LEU A 129 -6.63 3.30 12.07
C LEU A 129 -5.39 3.33 11.14
N ALA A 130 -5.60 3.32 9.82
CA ALA A 130 -4.53 3.52 8.85
C ALA A 130 -3.98 4.96 8.96
N PRO A 131 -2.65 5.19 8.82
CA PRO A 131 -1.62 4.24 8.43
C PRO A 131 -0.93 3.49 9.59
N GLY A 132 -1.47 3.57 10.80
CA GLY A 132 -0.87 2.98 12.01
C GLY A 132 -0.05 3.98 12.81
N PHE A 133 0.78 3.47 13.73
CA PHE A 133 1.59 4.28 14.64
C PHE A 133 3.08 3.99 14.44
N THR A 134 3.79 4.92 13.81
CA THR A 134 5.26 4.94 13.69
C THR A 134 5.84 6.18 14.35
N ASP A 135 7.17 6.25 14.45
CA ASP A 135 7.82 7.53 14.62
C ASP A 135 7.74 8.33 13.31
N TYR A 136 6.82 9.29 13.27
CA TYR A 136 6.52 10.10 12.08
C TYR A 136 7.67 11.02 11.65
N HIS A 137 8.67 11.28 12.51
CA HIS A 137 9.87 12.04 12.14
C HIS A 137 10.87 11.19 11.36
N VAL A 138 10.77 9.87 11.46
CA VAL A 138 11.70 8.91 10.84
C VAL A 138 11.06 8.17 9.68
N ARG A 139 9.82 7.70 9.85
CA ARG A 139 9.12 6.93 8.82
C ARG A 139 7.61 7.16 8.86
N LEU A 140 7.01 7.20 7.69
CA LEU A 140 5.57 7.15 7.50
C LEU A 140 5.22 6.00 6.56
N GLN A 141 4.29 5.14 6.98
CA GLN A 141 3.77 4.07 6.14
C GLN A 141 2.66 4.61 5.25
N TYR A 142 2.54 4.09 4.02
CA TYR A 142 1.38 4.28 3.17
C TYR A 142 0.77 2.92 2.83
N GLN A 143 -0.49 2.91 2.42
CA GLN A 143 -1.20 1.71 2.00
C GLN A 143 -1.48 1.76 0.51
N THR A 144 -1.52 0.58 -0.10
CA THR A 144 -1.93 0.39 -1.50
C THR A 144 -3.23 -0.39 -1.50
N TYR A 145 -4.24 0.11 -2.21
CA TYR A 145 -5.51 -0.58 -2.39
C TYR A 145 -5.78 -0.83 -3.87
N ASP A 146 -6.29 -2.01 -4.19
CA ASP A 146 -6.96 -2.23 -5.48
C ASP A 146 -8.33 -1.55 -5.42
N VAL A 147 -8.53 -0.56 -6.30
CA VAL A 147 -9.79 0.20 -6.38
C VAL A 147 -10.44 0.05 -7.75
N THR A 148 -10.02 -0.94 -8.54
CA THR A 148 -10.49 -1.18 -9.90
C THR A 148 -12.01 -1.26 -9.96
N ASP A 149 -12.62 -2.06 -9.07
CA ASP A 149 -14.07 -2.30 -9.04
C ASP A 149 -14.87 -1.19 -8.32
N LEU A 150 -14.18 -0.17 -7.81
CA LEU A 150 -14.80 0.98 -7.15
C LEU A 150 -14.94 2.17 -8.11
N LEU A 151 -14.19 2.20 -9.21
CA LEU A 151 -14.27 3.22 -10.23
C LEU A 151 -15.42 2.97 -11.21
N THR A 152 -15.96 4.05 -11.76
CA THR A 152 -16.92 4.04 -12.86
C THR A 152 -16.37 4.86 -14.01
N PRO A 153 -16.52 4.44 -15.28
CA PRO A 153 -16.23 5.31 -16.42
C PRO A 153 -17.02 6.62 -16.31
N GLY A 154 -16.35 7.75 -16.48
CA GLY A 154 -16.93 9.07 -16.27
C GLY A 154 -16.53 9.69 -14.93
N ASP A 155 -17.47 10.37 -14.29
CA ASP A 155 -17.25 11.09 -13.04
C ASP A 155 -17.15 10.15 -11.83
N ASN A 156 -16.16 10.41 -10.98
CA ASN A 156 -15.90 9.69 -9.76
C ASN A 156 -15.72 10.69 -8.60
N VAL A 157 -16.02 10.24 -7.39
CA VAL A 157 -15.89 11.04 -6.16
C VAL A 157 -15.01 10.28 -5.17
N LEU A 158 -13.90 10.89 -4.78
CA LEU A 158 -13.06 10.40 -3.68
C LEU A 158 -13.26 11.29 -2.45
N GLU A 159 -13.53 10.65 -1.33
CA GLU A 159 -13.73 11.27 -0.02
C GLU A 159 -12.73 10.67 0.96
N VAL A 160 -12.13 11.53 1.79
CA VAL A 160 -11.15 11.13 2.80
C VAL A 160 -11.49 11.82 4.11
N GLU A 161 -11.79 11.03 5.13
CA GLU A 161 -11.87 11.43 6.52
C GLU A 161 -10.47 11.42 7.13
N LEU A 162 -10.04 12.50 7.79
CA LEU A 162 -8.74 12.64 8.46
C LEU A 162 -8.92 12.99 9.94
N ALA A 163 -8.34 12.19 10.81
CA ALA A 163 -8.34 12.38 12.26
C ALA A 163 -6.94 12.62 12.81
N ASP A 164 -6.86 13.28 13.97
CA ASP A 164 -5.61 13.61 14.68
C ASP A 164 -4.66 12.42 14.88
N GLY A 165 -5.21 11.23 15.12
CA GLY A 165 -4.46 10.01 15.35
C GLY A 165 -3.43 10.10 16.46
N TRP A 166 -2.37 9.31 16.35
CA TRP A 166 -1.19 9.45 17.20
C TRP A 166 -0.31 10.64 16.81
N TYR A 167 -0.49 11.22 15.62
CA TYR A 167 0.34 12.32 15.16
C TYR A 167 0.13 13.61 15.98
N ARG A 168 -1.14 14.05 16.07
CA ARG A 168 -1.56 15.27 16.79
C ARG A 168 -2.39 14.96 18.05
N GLY A 169 -2.98 13.77 18.12
CA GLY A 169 -3.89 13.39 19.20
C GLY A 169 -3.19 13.11 20.53
N SER A 170 -3.96 12.59 21.47
CA SER A 170 -3.53 12.35 22.85
C SER A 170 -2.85 10.97 22.97
N ILE A 171 -1.65 10.93 23.51
CA ILE A 171 -0.84 9.71 23.65
C ILE A 171 -0.47 9.47 25.12
N GLY A 172 -0.55 8.20 25.54
CA GLY A 172 -0.12 7.72 26.85
C GLY A 172 -1.02 8.16 28.01
N ALA A 173 -0.64 7.77 29.22
CA ALA A 173 -1.45 7.99 30.42
C ALA A 173 -1.64 9.48 30.77
N MET A 174 -0.64 10.32 30.46
CA MET A 174 -0.71 11.77 30.68
C MET A 174 -1.45 12.51 29.58
N GLY A 175 -1.89 11.80 28.54
CA GLY A 175 -2.67 12.36 27.44
C GLY A 175 -1.96 13.47 26.66
N VAL A 176 -0.62 13.39 26.55
CA VAL A 176 0.19 14.41 25.87
C VAL A 176 -0.25 14.50 24.41
N ARG A 177 -0.47 15.73 23.94
CA ARG A 177 -0.90 16.02 22.56
C ARG A 177 0.25 16.57 21.72
N ASN A 178 0.09 16.51 20.40
CA ASN A 178 1.04 17.04 19.42
C ASN A 178 2.46 16.47 19.60
N VAL A 179 2.57 15.18 19.92
CA VAL A 179 3.86 14.52 20.15
C VAL A 179 4.72 14.56 18.88
N TYR A 180 4.11 14.41 17.70
CA TYR A 180 4.82 14.40 16.43
C TYR A 180 4.64 15.67 15.61
N GLY A 181 3.47 16.31 15.69
CA GLY A 181 3.27 17.58 15.01
C GLY A 181 2.00 18.31 15.42
N THR A 182 1.90 19.53 14.92
CA THR A 182 0.81 20.46 15.24
C THR A 182 -0.25 20.52 14.14
N ARG A 183 0.06 20.06 12.92
CA ARG A 183 -0.83 20.15 11.76
C ARG A 183 -0.86 18.82 10.99
N THR A 184 -2.04 18.24 10.89
CA THR A 184 -2.34 17.04 10.09
C THR A 184 -2.53 17.40 8.63
#